data_AF-A0A352Y184-F1
#
_entry.id   AF-A0A352Y184-F1
#
_cell.length_a   1.000
_cell.length_b   1.000
_cell.length_c   1.000
_cell.angle_alpha   90.00
_cell.angle_beta   90.00
_cell.angle_gamma   90.00
#
_symmetry.space_group_name_H-M   'P 1'
#
loop_
_entity.id
_entity.type
_entity.pdbx_description
1 polymer ?
#
loop_
_entity_poly.entity_id
_entity_poly.type
_entity_poly.pdbx_seq_one_letter_code
_entity_poly.pdbx_strand_id
1 'polypeptide(L)'
;MADVAVHMAIRLFGSPELRIAGVHLVLHDQKAKALLYYLAGTGRSHTRDHLATLLWSESPESNARHSLRSSLYHIRQALHTKGADEMLAGDCDVVYLQTVSYTHLRAHETSLH
;
A
#
# COMPACT_ATOMS: atom_id res chain seq x y z
N MET A 1 -28.11 3.03 2.78
CA MET A 1 -27.03 3.03 1.78
C MET A 1 -25.97 2.11 2.33
N ALA A 2 -25.74 0.94 1.70
CA ALA A 2 -24.74 0.00 2.15
C ALA A 2 -23.38 0.72 2.15
N ASP A 3 -22.77 0.82 3.32
CA ASP A 3 -21.35 1.09 3.47
C ASP A 3 -20.63 -0.03 2.71
N VAL A 4 -20.32 0.22 1.43
CA VAL A 4 -19.48 -0.69 0.66
C VAL A 4 -18.08 -0.48 1.21
N ALA A 5 -17.77 -1.15 2.32
CA ALA A 5 -16.46 -1.13 2.91
C ALA A 5 -15.45 -1.47 1.82
N VAL A 6 -14.56 -0.55 1.46
CA VAL A 6 -13.56 -0.80 0.43
C VAL A 6 -12.52 -1.75 1.04
N HIS A 7 -12.48 -2.99 0.57
CA HIS A 7 -11.53 -3.99 1.08
C HIS A 7 -10.19 -3.89 0.35
N MET A 8 -9.09 -3.81 1.10
CA MET A 8 -7.73 -3.88 0.57
C MET A 8 -7.13 -5.27 0.83
N ALA A 9 -6.73 -5.96 -0.23
CA ALA A 9 -6.04 -7.25 -0.15
C ALA A 9 -4.61 -7.12 -0.69
N ILE A 10 -3.65 -7.67 0.06
CA ILE A 10 -2.24 -7.64 -0.31
C ILE A 10 -1.73 -9.08 -0.39
N ARG A 11 -1.03 -9.40 -1.48
CA ARG A 11 -0.28 -10.63 -1.64
C ARG A 11 1.20 -10.28 -1.66
N LEU A 12 1.97 -10.73 -0.67
CA LEU A 12 3.43 -10.58 -0.63
C LEU A 12 4.17 -11.89 -0.93
N PHE A 13 3.47 -13.03 -0.87
CA PHE A 13 4.03 -14.33 -1.18
C PHE A 13 3.92 -14.61 -2.69
N GLY A 14 5.07 -14.64 -3.37
CA GLY A 14 5.17 -14.75 -4.83
C GLY A 14 5.34 -13.38 -5.47
N SER A 15 4.58 -13.09 -6.54
CA SER A 15 4.52 -11.76 -7.13
C SER A 15 3.76 -10.81 -6.21
N PRO A 16 4.37 -9.69 -5.76
CA PRO A 16 3.70 -8.77 -4.87
C PRO A 16 2.55 -8.08 -5.60
N GLU A 17 1.33 -8.23 -5.11
CA GLU A 17 0.12 -7.72 -5.73
C GLU A 17 -0.74 -6.99 -4.70
N LEU A 18 -1.26 -5.84 -5.11
CA LEU A 18 -2.22 -5.10 -4.32
C LEU A 18 -3.57 -5.06 -5.03
N ARG A 19 -4.63 -5.36 -4.30
CA ARG A 19 -6.01 -5.32 -4.80
C ARG A 19 -6.88 -4.44 -3.91
N ILE A 20 -7.72 -3.64 -4.55
CA ILE A 20 -8.67 -2.73 -3.93
C ILE A 20 -10.04 -3.08 -4.48
N ALA A 21 -10.98 -3.44 -3.61
CA ALA A 21 -12.28 -3.95 -4.02
C ALA A 21 -12.16 -5.08 -5.08
N GLY A 22 -11.14 -5.94 -4.93
CA GLY A 22 -10.84 -7.03 -5.87
C GLY A 22 -10.10 -6.64 -7.16
N VAL A 23 -9.87 -5.35 -7.42
CA VAL A 23 -9.19 -4.86 -8.64
C VAL A 23 -7.71 -4.59 -8.35
N HIS A 24 -6.80 -5.06 -9.23
CA HIS A 24 -5.37 -4.82 -9.08
C HIS A 24 -5.04 -3.32 -9.18
N LEU A 25 -4.27 -2.81 -8.21
CA LEU A 25 -3.68 -1.49 -8.26
C LEU A 25 -2.30 -1.58 -8.92
N VAL A 26 -2.20 -1.06 -10.14
CA VAL A 26 -0.94 -0.99 -10.88
C VAL A 26 -0.33 0.38 -10.68
N LEU A 27 0.86 0.42 -10.09
CA LEU A 27 1.69 1.62 -10.00
C LEU A 27 2.87 1.47 -10.95
N HIS A 28 3.15 2.52 -11.72
CA HIS A 28 4.27 2.53 -12.66
C HIS A 28 5.61 2.75 -11.93
N ASP A 29 5.61 3.56 -10.88
CA ASP A 29 6.79 3.88 -10.07
C ASP A 29 7.16 2.72 -9.13
N GLN A 30 8.40 2.22 -9.24
CA GLN A 30 8.91 1.13 -8.42
C GLN A 30 9.08 1.52 -6.94
N LYS A 31 9.50 2.76 -6.65
CA LYS A 31 9.63 3.26 -5.27
C LYS A 31 8.26 3.48 -4.65
N ALA A 32 7.27 3.96 -5.42
CA ALA A 32 5.88 4.05 -4.96
C ALA A 32 5.29 2.65 -4.65
N LYS A 33 5.60 1.64 -5.48
CA LYS A 33 5.24 0.24 -5.20
C LYS A 33 5.87 -0.25 -3.91
N ALA A 34 7.19 -0.10 -3.77
CA ALA A 34 7.93 -0.53 -2.58
C ALA A 34 7.37 0.12 -1.30
N LEU A 35 7.10 1.42 -1.34
CA LEU A 35 6.47 2.16 -0.24
C LEU A 35 5.11 1.56 0.15
N LEU A 36 4.27 1.30 -0.84
CA LEU A 36 2.94 0.75 -0.61
C LEU A 36 3.00 -0.67 -0.04
N TYR A 37 3.84 -1.55 -0.60
CA TYR A 37 4.02 -2.91 -0.08
C TYR A 37 4.62 -2.92 1.32
N TYR A 38 5.52 -1.99 1.63
CA TYR A 38 6.11 -1.87 2.96
C TYR A 38 5.08 -1.43 4.00
N LEU A 39 4.28 -0.40 3.70
CA LEU A 39 3.18 0.05 4.57
C LEU A 39 2.14 -1.06 4.74
N ALA A 40 1.79 -1.73 3.65
CA ALA A 40 0.87 -2.86 3.62
C ALA A 40 1.35 -4.06 4.46
N GLY A 41 2.61 -4.45 4.30
CA GLY A 41 3.18 -5.61 4.98
C GLY A 41 3.42 -5.37 6.47
N THR A 42 3.72 -4.13 6.85
CA THR A 42 3.92 -3.80 8.27
C THR A 42 2.62 -3.53 9.00
N GLY A 43 1.58 -3.04 8.31
CA GLY A 43 0.28 -2.71 8.90
C GLY A 43 0.35 -1.69 10.04
N ARG A 44 1.43 -0.89 10.08
CA ARG A 44 1.75 0.06 11.14
C ARG A 44 1.95 1.45 10.55
N SER A 45 1.77 2.47 11.38
CA SER A 45 2.15 3.84 11.06
C SER A 45 3.68 3.97 11.05
N HIS A 46 4.22 4.59 10.00
CA HIS A 46 5.65 4.91 9.89
C HIS A 46 5.85 6.39 9.66
N THR A 47 6.95 6.94 10.18
CA THR A 47 7.29 8.35 9.95
C THR A 47 7.73 8.56 8.51
N ARG A 48 7.48 9.76 7.99
CA ARG A 48 7.96 10.15 6.66
C ARG A 48 9.47 10.05 6.56
N ASP A 49 10.17 10.45 7.61
CA ASP A 49 11.63 10.39 7.66
C ASP A 49 12.18 8.96 7.54
N HIS A 50 11.58 8.02 8.27
CA HIS A 50 11.94 6.60 8.20
C HIS A 50 11.71 6.03 6.79
N LEU A 51 10.57 6.34 6.19
CA LEU A 51 10.22 5.87 4.84
C LEU A 51 11.13 6.49 3.76
N ALA A 52 11.48 7.77 3.91
CA ALA A 52 12.41 8.45 3.03
C ALA A 52 13.81 7.80 3.10
N THR A 53 14.31 7.54 4.30
CA THR A 53 15.62 6.91 4.51
C THR A 53 15.65 5.47 4.02
N LEU A 54 14.59 4.69 4.27
CA LEU A 54 14.50 3.29 3.87
C LEU A 54 14.53 3.10 2.35
N LEU A 55 13.79 3.95 1.62
CA LEU A 55 13.60 3.78 0.18
C LEU A 55 14.55 4.64 -0.66
N TRP A 56 15.07 5.75 -0.12
CA TRP A 56 15.95 6.68 -0.83
C TRP A 56 17.26 6.93 -0.05
N SER A 57 17.81 5.89 0.58
CA SER A 57 19.08 5.94 1.34
C SER A 57 20.26 6.51 0.54
N GLU A 58 20.25 6.40 -0.79
CA GLU A 58 21.30 6.89 -1.70
C GLU A 58 21.10 8.35 -2.14
N SER A 59 19.98 8.97 -1.79
CA SER A 59 19.68 10.38 -2.14
C SER A 59 19.95 11.31 -0.95
N PRO A 60 20.34 12.58 -1.21
CA PRO A 60 20.37 13.60 -0.15
C PRO A 60 19.02 13.69 0.56
N GLU A 61 19.01 13.90 1.87
CA GLU A 61 17.80 13.88 2.72
C GLU A 61 16.68 14.81 2.20
N SER A 62 17.04 16.00 1.70
CA SER A 62 16.10 16.94 1.08
C SER A 62 15.42 16.38 -0.17
N ASN A 63 16.17 15.66 -1.00
CA ASN A 63 15.66 15.00 -2.20
C ASN A 63 14.84 13.76 -1.82
N ALA A 64 15.25 12.99 -0.82
CA ALA A 64 14.53 11.82 -0.32
C ALA A 64 13.12 12.21 0.17
N ARG A 65 12.98 13.30 0.95
CA ARG A 65 11.67 13.80 1.37
C ARG A 65 10.81 14.28 0.20
N HIS A 66 11.42 14.95 -0.80
CA HIS A 66 10.70 15.40 -1.99
C HIS A 66 10.19 14.20 -2.81
N SER A 67 11.04 13.20 -3.03
CA SER A 67 10.67 11.95 -3.71
C SER A 67 9.58 11.20 -2.96
N LEU A 68 9.68 11.09 -1.63
CA LEU A 68 8.64 10.48 -0.81
C LEU A 68 7.28 11.18 -1.00
N ARG A 69 7.26 12.51 -0.95
CA ARG A 69 6.03 13.28 -1.15
C ARG A 69 5.43 13.05 -2.54
N SER A 70 6.27 12.99 -3.57
CA SER A 70 5.85 12.69 -4.94
C SER A 70 5.28 11.27 -5.07
N SER A 71 5.96 10.27 -4.51
CA SER A 71 5.45 8.89 -4.51
C SER A 71 4.14 8.74 -3.72
N LEU A 72 4.01 9.40 -2.55
CA LEU A 72 2.75 9.43 -1.80
C LEU A 72 1.62 10.09 -2.59
N TYR A 73 1.92 11.15 -3.34
CA TYR A 73 0.95 11.80 -4.22
C TYR A 73 0.48 10.85 -5.33
N HIS A 74 1.40 10.16 -6.01
CA HIS A 74 1.05 9.17 -7.04
C HIS A 74 0.22 8.01 -6.47
N ILE A 75 0.56 7.52 -5.27
CA ILE A 75 -0.24 6.51 -4.57
C ILE A 75 -1.65 7.04 -4.31
N ARG A 76 -1.76 8.25 -3.73
CA ARG A 76 -3.07 8.86 -3.44
C ARG A 76 -3.90 9.02 -4.71
N GLN A 77 -3.32 9.46 -5.83
CA GLN A 77 -4.03 9.57 -7.10
C GLN A 77 -4.51 8.22 -7.63
N ALA A 78 -3.69 7.17 -7.49
CA ALA A 78 -4.06 5.82 -7.89
C ALA A 78 -5.20 5.26 -7.01
N LEU A 79 -5.19 5.56 -5.70
CA LEU A 79 -6.25 5.21 -4.77
C LEU A 79 -7.55 5.99 -5.05
N HIS A 80 -7.43 7.28 -5.35
CA HIS A 80 -8.57 8.13 -5.73
C HIS A 80 -9.31 7.59 -6.95
N THR A 81 -8.56 7.17 -7.97
CA THR A 81 -9.10 6.55 -9.18
C THR A 81 -9.87 5.25 -8.88
N LYS A 82 -9.61 4.62 -7.72
CA LYS A 82 -10.30 3.41 -7.25
C LYS A 82 -11.35 3.69 -6.16
N GLY A 83 -11.59 4.95 -5.80
CA GLY A 83 -12.51 5.32 -4.71
C GLY A 83 -12.03 4.87 -3.33
N ALA A 84 -10.71 4.77 -3.13
CA ALA A 84 -10.10 4.22 -1.93
C ALA A 84 -9.19 5.23 -1.22
N ASP A 85 -9.52 6.51 -1.32
CA ASP A 85 -8.74 7.61 -0.71
C ASP A 85 -8.53 7.43 0.80
N GLU A 86 -9.56 6.92 1.47
CA GLU A 86 -9.59 6.73 2.94
C GLU A 86 -8.58 5.68 3.43
N MET A 87 -8.14 4.75 2.57
CA MET A 87 -7.20 3.69 2.94
C MET A 87 -5.77 4.20 3.22
N LEU A 88 -5.37 5.32 2.62
CA LEU A 88 -4.07 5.94 2.87
C LEU A 88 -4.24 7.21 3.69
N ALA A 89 -4.17 7.03 4.99
CA ALA A 89 -4.17 8.14 5.91
C ALA A 89 -2.73 8.56 6.24
N GLY A 90 -2.49 9.86 6.12
CA GLY A 90 -1.23 10.48 6.48
C GLY A 90 -1.52 11.68 7.35
N ASP A 91 -1.06 11.63 8.59
CA ASP A 91 -0.92 12.83 9.41
C ASP A 91 0.36 13.59 8.97
N CYS A 92 0.61 14.78 9.52
CA CYS A 92 1.73 15.64 9.13
C CYS A 92 3.07 14.90 9.07
N ASP A 93 3.29 13.93 9.96
CA ASP A 93 4.57 13.20 10.02
C ASP A 93 4.48 11.67 9.88
N VAL A 94 3.29 11.08 9.99
CA VAL A 94 3.10 9.62 9.91
C VAL A 94 2.20 9.21 8.77
N VAL A 95 2.55 8.10 8.11
CA VAL A 95 1.75 7.48 7.05
C VAL A 95 1.38 6.07 7.49
N TYR A 96 0.10 5.72 7.35
CA TYR A 96 -0.39 4.37 7.59
C TYR A 96 -1.34 3.91 6.48
N LEU A 97 -1.46 2.60 6.34
CA LEU A 97 -2.33 1.97 5.36
C LEU A 97 -3.35 1.09 6.09
N GLN A 98 -4.63 1.39 5.92
CA GLN A 98 -5.70 0.56 6.48
C GLN A 98 -5.84 -0.70 5.63
N THR A 99 -5.19 -1.78 6.06
CA THR A 99 -5.30 -3.08 5.40
C THR A 99 -6.31 -3.94 6.15
N VAL A 100 -7.37 -4.37 5.47
CA VAL A 100 -8.34 -5.30 6.03
C VAL A 100 -8.00 -6.68 5.46
N SER A 101 -7.21 -7.44 6.21
CA SER A 101 -6.83 -8.80 5.82
C SER A 101 -8.06 -9.70 5.83
N TYR A 102 -8.49 -10.18 4.67
CA TYR A 102 -9.32 -11.37 4.57
C TYR A 102 -8.74 -12.32 3.53
N THR A 103 -7.70 -13.04 3.93
CA THR A 103 -7.18 -14.18 3.18
C THR A 103 -7.48 -15.43 3.96
N HIS A 104 -8.73 -15.88 3.96
CA HIS A 104 -8.97 -17.32 4.10
C HIS A 104 -8.79 -17.91 2.70
N LEU A 105 -7.53 -18.03 2.29
CA LEU A 105 -7.17 -18.96 1.23
C LEU A 105 -7.48 -20.34 1.81
N ARG A 106 -8.69 -20.87 1.56
CA ARG A 106 -8.90 -22.33 1.57
C ARG A 106 -8.12 -22.91 0.40
N ALA A 107 -6.81 -22.93 0.55
CA ALA A 107 -5.99 -23.98 -0.01
C ALA A 107 -5.94 -25.03 1.09
N HIS A 108 -6.90 -25.94 1.11
CA HIS A 108 -6.67 -27.35 1.37
C HIS A 108 -8.01 -28.10 1.26
N GLU A 109 -7.96 -29.10 0.37
CA GLU A 109 -8.67 -30.39 0.47
C GLU A 109 -10.18 -30.42 0.24
N THR A 110 -10.54 -30.82 -0.99
CA THR A 110 -11.22 -32.11 -1.16
C THR A 110 -11.09 -32.59 -2.61
N SER A 111 -9.91 -33.13 -2.94
CA SER A 111 -9.82 -34.20 -3.94
C SER A 111 -9.94 -35.52 -3.18
N LEU A 112 -11.17 -36.00 -2.98
CA LEU A 112 -11.46 -37.42 -2.85
C LEU A 112 -12.97 -37.66 -3.01
N HIS A 113 -13.41 -37.88 -4.25
CA HIS A 113 -14.33 -38.96 -4.60
C HIS A 113 -14.17 -39.28 -6.08
#